data_AF-A0AAE0A0Q7-F1
#
_entry.id   AF-A0AAE0A0Q7-F1
#
_cell.length_a   1.000
_cell.length_b   1.000
_cell.length_c   1.000
_cell.angle_alpha   90.00
_cell.angle_beta   90.00
_cell.angle_gamma   90.00
#
_symmetry.space_group_name_H-M   'P 1'
#
loop_
_entity.id
_entity.type
_entity.pdbx_description
1 polymer ?
#
loop_
_entity_poly.entity_id
_entity_poly.type
_entity_poly.pdbx_seq_one_letter_code
_entity_poly.pdbx_strand_id
1 'polypeptide(L)'
;MAYYMLGAVVASLLGLLFLKCSKGKKKSAASSMEAQRIESVMESSGNGSTDTDIIIVGAGVAGAALAYTLGKVEIPSCFVGLILEKCELPYKNHGHVILADPSPILFYPISSTEIRCLVDVPGQRVPSISNGEMNHYLKTVIAPQIPPELLSAFMAAIEKGNIRTMTNRSMPATPHPTPGALLLGDAFNMRHPLTGGGMTVALSDIVVLRDLLRPLRNLNDAPALCKYLESFYTLRKPVASTINTLAGALYKVFCASPDPSRKEMRQACFDYLSLGGDFTNGPIALLSGLNPRPLSLVTHFFAVAIYGVGRLLLPFPSPKRMLIGARLISLSQVCISYVGDLGLQRYLM
;
A
#
# COMPACT_ATOMS: atom_id res chain seq x y z
N MET A 1 8.02 28.16 -14.64
CA MET A 1 6.92 27.34 -15.17
C MET A 1 7.29 26.57 -16.45
N ALA A 2 7.76 27.23 -17.53
CA ALA A 2 8.06 26.55 -18.80
C ALA A 2 9.09 25.39 -18.71
N TYR A 3 10.16 25.56 -17.91
CA TYR A 3 11.20 24.52 -17.76
C TYR A 3 10.74 23.28 -16.97
N TYR A 4 9.84 23.45 -16.00
CA TYR A 4 9.25 22.32 -15.25
C TYR A 4 8.27 21.52 -16.12
N MET A 5 7.51 22.20 -16.97
CA MET A 5 6.64 21.56 -17.97
C MET A 5 7.45 20.75 -18.99
N LEU A 6 8.60 21.28 -19.45
CA LEU A 6 9.47 20.57 -20.38
C LEU A 6 10.04 19.28 -19.76
N GLY A 7 10.48 19.33 -18.49
CA GLY A 7 10.94 18.14 -17.77
C GLY A 7 9.84 17.08 -17.59
N ALA A 8 8.61 17.52 -17.34
CA ALA A 8 7.46 16.63 -17.19
C ALA A 8 7.02 16.00 -18.52
N VAL A 9 7.12 16.73 -19.62
CA VAL A 9 6.87 16.23 -20.99
C VAL A 9 7.93 15.20 -21.39
N VAL A 10 9.22 15.46 -21.10
CA VAL A 10 10.30 14.51 -21.38
C VAL A 10 10.15 13.23 -20.54
N ALA A 11 9.80 13.35 -19.26
CA ALA A 11 9.53 12.19 -18.40
C ALA A 11 8.32 11.37 -18.90
N SER A 12 7.26 12.03 -19.37
CA SER A 12 6.07 11.38 -19.93
C SER A 12 6.36 10.68 -21.26
N LEU A 13 7.19 11.29 -22.12
CA LEU A 13 7.64 10.70 -23.39
C LEU A 13 8.55 9.48 -23.18
N LEU A 14 9.45 9.52 -22.20
CA LEU A 14 10.29 8.38 -21.84
C LEU A 14 9.47 7.24 -21.22
N GLY A 15 8.45 7.56 -20.41
CA GLY A 15 7.49 6.57 -19.91
C GLY A 15 6.66 5.91 -21.03
N LEU A 16 6.22 6.69 -22.03
CA LEU A 16 5.52 6.22 -23.22
C LEU A 16 6.39 5.36 -24.16
N LEU A 17 7.68 5.69 -24.28
CA LEU A 17 8.64 4.87 -25.03
C LEU A 17 8.89 3.53 -24.34
N PHE A 18 8.92 3.49 -23.00
CA PHE A 18 9.00 2.24 -22.24
C PHE A 18 7.71 1.39 -22.42
N LEU A 19 6.53 2.01 -22.48
CA LEU A 19 5.24 1.36 -22.76
C LEU A 19 5.16 0.74 -24.15
N LYS A 20 5.79 1.34 -25.17
CA LYS A 20 5.79 0.78 -26.54
C LYS A 20 6.69 -0.45 -26.69
N CYS A 21 7.67 -0.64 -25.80
CA CYS A 21 8.55 -1.80 -25.81
C CYS A 21 7.98 -3.05 -25.11
N SER A 22 6.94 -2.92 -24.27
CA SER A 22 6.27 -4.04 -23.55
C SER A 22 5.04 -4.60 -24.30
N LYS A 23 5.18 -4.87 -25.61
CA LYS A 23 4.19 -5.71 -26.32
C LYS A 23 4.58 -7.18 -26.20
N GLY A 24 4.40 -7.73 -24.99
CA GLY A 24 4.55 -9.14 -24.66
C GLY A 24 3.24 -9.94 -24.82
N LYS A 25 3.36 -11.16 -25.36
CA LYS A 25 2.31 -12.02 -25.94
C LYS A 25 1.17 -12.47 -24.99
N LYS A 26 -0.06 -12.50 -25.51
CA LYS A 26 -1.23 -13.19 -24.92
C LYS A 26 -0.95 -14.69 -24.74
N LYS A 27 -1.07 -15.20 -23.50
CA LYS A 27 -1.31 -16.62 -23.20
C LYS A 27 -2.48 -16.74 -22.21
N SER A 28 -3.67 -17.00 -22.75
CA SER A 28 -4.91 -17.19 -21.99
C SER A 28 -5.54 -18.58 -22.21
N ALA A 29 -5.00 -19.42 -23.09
CA ALA A 29 -5.66 -20.67 -23.50
C ALA A 29 -5.42 -21.85 -22.53
N ALA A 30 -4.20 -22.03 -22.02
CA ALA A 30 -3.87 -23.21 -21.21
C ALA A 30 -4.53 -23.21 -19.80
N SER A 31 -4.62 -22.04 -19.16
CA SER A 31 -5.34 -21.88 -17.88
C SER A 31 -6.84 -22.05 -18.03
N SER A 32 -7.40 -21.71 -19.20
CA SER A 32 -8.83 -21.86 -19.51
C SER A 32 -9.21 -23.33 -19.71
N MET A 33 -8.35 -24.13 -20.35
CA MET A 33 -8.61 -25.55 -20.61
C MET A 33 -8.53 -26.41 -19.35
N GLU A 34 -7.59 -26.12 -18.43
CA GLU A 34 -7.47 -26.81 -17.14
C GLU A 34 -8.65 -26.44 -16.21
N ALA A 35 -9.07 -25.17 -16.19
CA ALA A 35 -10.24 -24.72 -15.44
C ALA A 35 -11.54 -25.37 -15.93
N GLN A 36 -11.75 -25.45 -17.25
CA GLN A 36 -12.90 -26.15 -17.86
C GLN A 36 -12.94 -27.64 -17.52
N ARG A 37 -11.77 -28.29 -17.43
CA ARG A 37 -11.67 -29.71 -17.07
C ARG A 37 -11.99 -29.96 -15.59
N ILE A 38 -11.66 -29.03 -14.70
CA ILE A 38 -11.99 -29.13 -13.28
C ILE A 38 -13.48 -28.82 -13.05
N GLU A 39 -14.04 -27.84 -13.77
CA GLU A 39 -15.48 -27.57 -13.78
C GLU A 39 -16.29 -28.84 -14.12
N SER A 40 -15.86 -29.64 -15.10
CA SER A 40 -16.53 -30.91 -15.44
C SER A 40 -16.40 -32.01 -14.38
N VAL A 41 -15.37 -31.98 -13.53
CA VAL A 41 -15.19 -32.96 -12.43
C VAL A 41 -16.08 -32.62 -11.24
N MET A 42 -16.38 -31.34 -11.04
CA MET A 42 -17.23 -30.86 -9.94
C MET A 42 -18.74 -31.00 -10.23
N GLU A 43 -19.12 -31.61 -11.37
CA GLU A 43 -20.52 -31.91 -11.73
C GLU A 43 -21.04 -33.25 -11.18
N SER A 44 -20.19 -34.15 -10.66
CA SER A 44 -20.63 -35.49 -10.23
C SER A 44 -20.65 -35.72 -8.71
N SER A 45 -21.80 -36.20 -8.24
CA SER A 45 -22.09 -36.87 -6.95
C SER A 45 -22.18 -36.01 -5.69
N GLY A 46 -23.41 -35.90 -5.21
CA GLY A 46 -23.75 -35.45 -3.86
C GLY A 46 -24.09 -36.64 -2.95
N ASN A 47 -23.69 -36.53 -1.68
CA ASN A 47 -24.45 -37.04 -0.56
C ASN A 47 -24.14 -36.16 0.65
N GLY A 48 -25.18 -35.57 1.25
CA GLY A 48 -25.04 -34.55 2.29
C GLY A 48 -24.71 -35.14 3.65
N SER A 49 -23.49 -34.88 4.14
CA SER A 49 -23.19 -34.79 5.55
C SER A 49 -23.18 -33.32 5.96
N THR A 50 -23.47 -33.03 7.23
CA THR A 50 -23.31 -31.69 7.84
C THR A 50 -21.84 -31.32 8.06
N ASP A 51 -20.97 -31.74 7.16
CA ASP A 51 -19.53 -31.49 7.20
C ASP A 51 -19.24 -30.20 6.44
N THR A 52 -18.24 -29.42 6.88
CA THR A 52 -17.95 -28.12 6.25
C THR A 52 -17.11 -28.34 5.00
N ASP A 53 -17.62 -27.97 3.82
CA ASP A 53 -16.94 -28.21 2.54
C ASP A 53 -15.67 -27.36 2.36
N ILE A 54 -15.71 -26.10 2.82
CA ILE A 54 -14.57 -25.18 2.78
C ILE A 54 -14.57 -24.22 3.98
N ILE A 55 -13.40 -24.03 4.57
CA ILE A 55 -13.17 -23.08 5.67
C ILE A 55 -12.46 -21.84 5.11
N ILE A 56 -13.13 -20.69 5.18
CA ILE A 56 -12.53 -19.40 4.84
C ILE A 56 -12.06 -18.70 6.12
N VAL A 57 -10.74 -18.55 6.26
CA VAL A 57 -10.11 -17.96 7.44
C VAL A 57 -9.81 -16.48 7.18
N GLY A 58 -10.71 -15.61 7.67
CA GLY A 58 -10.60 -14.15 7.61
C GLY A 58 -10.33 -13.49 8.97
N ALA A 59 -9.60 -14.14 9.87
CA ALA A 59 -9.45 -13.72 11.28
C ALA A 59 -8.54 -12.49 11.51
N GLY A 60 -8.28 -11.69 10.47
CA GLY A 60 -7.51 -10.45 10.53
C GLY A 60 -6.09 -10.63 11.07
N VAL A 61 -5.57 -9.57 11.70
CA VAL A 61 -4.20 -9.52 12.23
C VAL A 61 -3.96 -10.54 13.36
N ALA A 62 -5.00 -10.92 14.12
CA ALA A 62 -4.91 -11.93 15.17
C ALA A 62 -4.90 -13.37 14.59
N GLY A 63 -5.72 -13.60 13.55
CA GLY A 63 -5.76 -14.84 12.77
C GLY A 63 -4.48 -15.15 12.02
N ALA A 64 -3.64 -14.13 11.81
CA ALA A 64 -2.29 -14.32 11.29
C ALA A 64 -1.43 -15.19 12.21
N ALA A 65 -1.82 -15.58 13.45
CA ALA A 65 -1.11 -16.58 14.27
C ALA A 65 -0.74 -17.85 13.50
N LEU A 66 -1.64 -18.33 12.63
CA LEU A 66 -1.40 -19.47 11.75
C LEU A 66 -0.48 -19.12 10.56
N ALA A 67 -0.49 -17.87 10.11
CA ALA A 67 0.40 -17.35 9.07
C ALA A 67 1.78 -16.94 9.63
N TYR A 68 1.89 -16.63 10.92
CA TYR A 68 3.10 -16.21 11.64
C TYR A 68 4.10 -17.36 11.74
N THR A 69 3.62 -18.61 11.75
CA THR A 69 4.47 -19.81 11.67
C THR A 69 4.91 -20.10 10.22
N LEU A 70 4.21 -19.57 9.22
CA LEU A 70 4.40 -19.87 7.79
C LEU A 70 5.11 -18.74 7.01
N GLY A 71 5.10 -17.50 7.51
CA GLY A 71 5.59 -16.31 6.82
C GLY A 71 6.42 -15.38 7.69
N LYS A 72 7.41 -14.71 7.07
CA LYS A 72 8.22 -13.68 7.73
C LYS A 72 7.41 -12.38 7.84
N VAL A 73 7.07 -11.97 9.06
CA VAL A 73 6.35 -10.72 9.32
C VAL A 73 7.30 -9.63 9.79
N GLU A 74 7.22 -8.47 9.14
CA GLU A 74 7.99 -7.29 9.51
C GLU A 74 7.12 -6.30 10.29
N ILE A 75 7.73 -5.62 11.27
CA ILE A 75 7.08 -4.59 12.07
C ILE A 75 7.84 -3.27 11.85
N PRO A 76 7.52 -2.53 10.76
CA PRO A 76 8.24 -1.30 10.41
C PRO A 76 8.00 -0.13 11.39
N SER A 77 6.83 -0.06 12.01
CA SER A 77 6.43 1.06 12.88
C SER A 77 5.22 0.72 13.74
N CYS A 78 4.75 1.70 14.50
CA CYS A 78 3.53 1.63 15.28
C CYS A 78 2.72 2.92 15.10
N PHE A 79 1.42 2.80 14.89
CA PHE A 79 0.53 3.95 14.92
C PHE A 79 0.07 4.27 16.33
N VAL A 80 0.17 5.55 16.70
CA VAL A 80 -0.41 6.14 17.91
C VAL A 80 -1.67 6.89 17.50
N GLY A 81 -2.82 6.38 17.91
CA GLY A 81 -4.13 6.91 17.57
C GLY A 81 -4.72 7.80 18.65
N LEU A 82 -5.20 8.98 18.24
CA LEU A 82 -5.98 9.91 19.04
C LEU A 82 -7.32 10.23 18.36
N ILE A 83 -8.28 10.72 19.13
CA ILE A 83 -9.53 11.30 18.63
C ILE A 83 -9.52 12.77 19.00
N LEU A 84 -9.61 13.63 17.99
CA LEU A 84 -9.73 15.07 18.14
C LEU A 84 -11.21 15.44 18.04
N GLU A 85 -11.65 16.29 18.95
CA GLU A 85 -13.02 16.80 19.04
C GLU A 85 -12.96 18.32 18.94
N LYS A 86 -14.07 18.95 18.52
CA LYS A 86 -14.22 20.43 18.51
C LYS A 86 -13.18 21.15 17.63
N CYS A 87 -12.75 20.53 16.54
CA CYS A 87 -11.97 21.19 15.49
C CYS A 87 -12.47 20.79 14.10
N GLU A 88 -12.10 21.58 13.09
CA GLU A 88 -12.33 21.27 11.68
C GLU A 88 -10.98 21.06 10.98
N LEU A 89 -10.96 20.21 9.95
CA LEU A 89 -9.79 20.08 9.09
C LEU A 89 -9.71 21.27 8.11
N PRO A 90 -8.49 21.71 7.73
CA PRO A 90 -8.31 22.82 6.79
C PRO A 90 -9.09 22.66 5.47
N TYR A 91 -9.20 21.43 4.96
CA TYR A 91 -10.00 21.08 3.79
C TYR A 91 -11.12 20.12 4.15
N LYS A 92 -12.38 20.59 4.09
CA LYS A 92 -13.56 19.74 4.36
C LYS A 92 -13.61 18.55 3.41
N ASN A 93 -14.05 17.40 3.91
CA ASN A 93 -14.17 16.13 3.17
C ASN A 93 -12.86 15.55 2.64
N HIS A 94 -11.70 16.00 3.12
CA HIS A 94 -10.40 15.48 2.72
C HIS A 94 -9.65 14.85 3.91
N GLY A 95 -9.04 13.69 3.67
CA GLY A 95 -7.99 13.18 4.54
C GLY A 95 -6.72 14.01 4.35
N HIS A 96 -5.96 14.21 5.43
CA HIS A 96 -4.72 14.98 5.42
C HIS A 96 -3.56 14.07 5.81
N VAL A 97 -2.48 14.16 5.04
CA VAL A 97 -1.20 13.52 5.34
C VAL A 97 -0.18 14.62 5.59
N ILE A 98 0.33 14.70 6.81
CA ILE A 98 1.37 15.66 7.18
C ILE A 98 2.72 14.95 7.10
N LEU A 99 3.62 15.48 6.28
CA LEU A 99 4.99 14.98 6.13
C LEU A 99 5.88 15.48 7.28
N ALA A 100 5.59 15.03 8.49
CA ALA A 100 6.34 15.36 9.70
C ALA A 100 7.62 14.53 9.84
N ASP A 101 8.49 14.96 10.74
CA ASP A 101 9.69 14.24 11.15
C ASP A 101 9.48 13.62 12.55
N PRO A 102 9.85 12.35 12.78
CA PRO A 102 10.57 11.46 11.86
C PRO A 102 9.68 10.74 10.83
N SER A 103 8.35 10.86 10.93
CA SER A 103 7.39 9.99 10.25
C SER A 103 6.06 10.73 10.00
N PRO A 104 5.25 10.28 9.02
CA PRO A 104 4.03 10.98 8.64
C PRO A 104 2.92 10.89 9.70
N ILE A 105 2.02 11.88 9.67
CA ILE A 105 0.84 11.95 10.53
C ILE A 105 -0.40 12.01 9.65
N LEU A 106 -1.42 11.23 9.99
CA LEU A 106 -2.68 11.17 9.26
C LEU A 106 -3.80 11.84 10.06
N PHE A 107 -4.62 12.62 9.37
CA PHE A 107 -5.88 13.12 9.91
C PHE A 107 -7.02 12.82 8.94
N TYR A 108 -8.14 12.32 9.45
CA TYR A 108 -9.36 12.17 8.66
C TYR A 108 -10.60 12.17 9.56
N PRO A 109 -11.72 12.74 9.10
CA PRO A 109 -12.97 12.70 9.85
C PRO A 109 -13.48 11.26 9.93
N ILE A 110 -13.96 10.87 11.11
CA ILE A 110 -14.62 9.56 11.33
C ILE A 110 -16.09 9.70 11.73
N SER A 111 -16.50 10.91 12.12
CA SER A 111 -17.89 11.29 12.33
C SER A 111 -18.05 12.79 12.03
N SER A 112 -19.25 13.32 12.21
CA SER A 112 -19.51 14.78 12.09
C SER A 112 -18.83 15.62 13.18
N THR A 113 -18.34 14.99 14.25
CA THR A 113 -17.78 15.67 15.43
C THR A 113 -16.38 15.22 15.81
N GLU A 114 -15.88 14.13 15.20
CA GLU A 114 -14.61 13.50 15.57
C GLU A 114 -13.68 13.34 14.36
N ILE A 115 -12.42 13.70 14.58
CA ILE A 115 -11.32 13.51 13.64
C ILE A 115 -10.35 12.49 14.23
N ARG A 116 -10.05 11.45 13.47
CA ARG A 116 -8.98 10.52 13.79
C ARG A 116 -7.64 11.18 13.50
N CYS A 117 -6.73 11.15 14.47
CA CYS A 117 -5.31 11.42 14.27
C CYS A 117 -4.53 10.12 14.43
N LEU A 118 -3.64 9.81 13.49
CA LEU A 118 -2.68 8.72 13.59
C LEU A 118 -1.28 9.27 13.42
N VAL A 119 -0.47 9.22 14.48
CA VAL A 119 0.95 9.53 14.44
C VAL A 119 1.70 8.23 14.22
N ASP A 120 2.45 8.12 13.12
CA ASP A 120 3.37 6.99 12.94
C ASP A 120 4.60 7.19 13.83
N VAL A 121 5.03 6.14 14.52
CA VAL A 121 6.28 6.12 15.28
C VAL A 121 7.15 4.99 14.72
N PRO A 122 8.32 5.30 14.13
CA PRO A 122 9.13 4.31 13.44
C PRO A 122 9.77 3.33 14.42
N GLY A 123 9.90 2.07 13.99
CA GLY A 123 10.50 1.00 14.78
C GLY A 123 9.51 0.26 15.69
N GLN A 124 10.05 -0.70 16.44
CA GLN A 124 9.25 -1.61 17.28
C GLN A 124 8.97 -1.07 18.68
N ARG A 125 9.78 -0.12 19.14
CA ARG A 125 9.66 0.46 20.48
C ARG A 125 8.98 1.82 20.37
N VAL A 126 7.80 1.93 20.97
CA VAL A 126 7.12 3.21 21.15
C VAL A 126 7.36 3.74 22.56
N PRO A 127 7.32 5.07 22.75
CA PRO A 127 7.29 5.66 24.09
C PRO A 127 6.19 5.02 24.95
N SER A 128 6.46 4.83 26.24
CA SER A 128 5.46 4.20 27.11
C SER A 128 4.30 5.15 27.41
N ILE A 129 3.07 4.63 27.39
CA ILE A 129 1.87 5.38 27.78
C ILE A 129 1.78 5.48 29.30
N SER A 130 2.09 4.41 30.01
CA SER A 130 1.85 4.29 31.46
C SER A 130 2.75 5.19 32.32
N ASN A 131 3.93 5.57 31.81
CA ASN A 131 4.87 6.45 32.52
C ASN A 131 4.88 7.90 31.99
N GLY A 132 4.00 8.24 31.05
CA GLY A 132 3.87 9.58 30.48
C GLY A 132 4.87 9.93 29.37
N GLU A 133 5.80 9.06 28.99
CA GLU A 133 6.73 9.30 27.88
C GLU A 133 6.02 9.56 26.56
N MET A 134 4.92 8.86 26.29
CA MET A 134 4.09 9.10 25.09
C MET A 134 3.52 10.51 25.08
N ASN A 135 2.99 10.99 26.21
CA ASN A 135 2.47 12.36 26.31
C ASN A 135 3.59 13.38 26.09
N HIS A 136 4.76 13.15 26.69
CA HIS A 136 5.92 14.00 26.48
C HIS A 136 6.34 14.03 25.00
N TYR A 137 6.45 12.86 24.35
CA TYR A 137 6.79 12.75 22.93
C TYR A 137 5.80 13.48 22.03
N LEU A 138 4.49 13.26 22.23
CA LEU A 138 3.45 13.92 21.45
C LEU A 138 3.48 15.45 21.62
N LYS A 139 3.71 15.95 22.84
CA LYS A 139 3.76 17.40 23.12
C LYS A 139 5.03 18.08 22.61
N THR A 140 6.18 17.41 22.70
CA THR A 140 7.49 18.03 22.44
C THR A 140 7.99 17.81 21.02
N VAL A 141 7.73 16.64 20.43
CA VAL A 141 8.23 16.27 19.10
C VAL A 141 7.16 16.48 18.03
N ILE A 142 5.93 16.07 18.32
CA ILE A 142 4.85 16.02 17.32
C ILE A 142 4.06 17.33 17.25
N ALA A 143 3.61 17.87 18.38
CA ALA A 143 2.76 19.06 18.44
C ALA A 143 3.34 20.28 17.68
N PRO A 144 4.66 20.57 17.72
CA PRO A 144 5.24 21.70 16.96
C PRO A 144 5.10 21.58 15.43
N GLN A 145 4.83 20.38 14.92
CA GLN A 145 4.70 20.08 13.49
C GLN A 145 3.23 19.91 13.05
N ILE A 146 2.28 20.05 13.98
CA ILE A 146 0.84 20.00 13.69
C ILE A 146 0.36 21.36 13.16
N PRO A 147 -0.53 21.39 12.16
CA PRO A 147 -1.15 22.64 11.71
C PRO A 147 -1.77 23.42 12.87
N PRO A 148 -1.60 24.76 12.94
CA PRO A 148 -2.09 25.57 14.06
C PRO A 148 -3.58 25.38 14.37
N GLU A 149 -4.40 25.12 13.34
CA GLU A 149 -5.84 24.90 13.43
C GLU A 149 -6.21 23.64 14.22
N LEU A 150 -5.31 22.64 14.25
CA LEU A 150 -5.52 21.36 14.92
C LEU A 150 -4.79 21.27 16.27
N LEU A 151 -3.87 22.20 16.54
CA LEU A 151 -2.96 22.13 17.68
C LEU A 151 -3.71 22.11 19.02
N SER A 152 -4.72 22.96 19.19
CA SER A 152 -5.50 23.05 20.43
C SER A 152 -6.26 21.75 20.73
N ALA A 153 -6.93 21.20 19.72
CA ALA A 153 -7.65 19.93 19.82
C ALA A 153 -6.70 18.75 20.02
N PHE A 154 -5.53 18.77 19.38
CA PHE A 154 -4.49 17.76 19.56
C PHE A 154 -3.96 17.74 21.00
N MET A 155 -3.64 18.91 21.57
CA MET A 155 -3.21 19.03 22.96
C MET A 155 -4.30 18.56 23.93
N ALA A 156 -5.56 18.95 23.71
CA ALA A 156 -6.69 18.50 24.51
C ALA A 156 -6.88 16.97 24.46
N ALA A 157 -6.70 16.35 23.29
CA ALA A 157 -6.78 14.91 23.12
C ALA A 157 -5.67 14.16 23.89
N ILE A 158 -4.46 14.74 23.97
CA ILE A 158 -3.35 14.20 24.77
C ILE A 158 -3.70 14.25 26.26
N GLU A 159 -4.22 15.38 26.77
CA GLU A 159 -4.60 15.51 28.19
C GLU A 159 -5.75 14.55 28.57
N LYS A 160 -6.68 14.28 27.65
CA LYS A 160 -7.76 13.31 27.86
C LYS A 160 -7.23 11.88 28.04
N GLY A 161 -6.03 11.57 27.56
CA GLY A 161 -5.32 10.32 27.85
C GLY A 161 -5.84 9.06 27.15
N ASN A 162 -6.85 9.14 26.28
CA ASN A 162 -7.37 8.00 25.52
C ASN A 162 -6.51 7.69 24.27
N ILE A 163 -5.22 7.47 24.51
CA ILE A 163 -4.24 7.15 23.46
C ILE A 163 -4.23 5.64 23.25
N ARG A 164 -4.31 5.21 21.98
CA ARG A 164 -4.20 3.80 21.60
C ARG A 164 -3.01 3.58 20.68
N THR A 165 -2.34 2.45 20.82
CA THR A 165 -1.23 2.07 19.94
C THR A 165 -1.56 0.81 19.17
N MET A 166 -1.11 0.74 17.92
CA MET A 166 -1.24 -0.45 17.08
C MET A 166 0.02 -0.64 16.25
N THR A 167 0.66 -1.80 16.40
CA THR A 167 1.84 -2.17 15.60
C THR A 167 1.46 -2.29 14.13
N ASN A 168 2.18 -1.59 13.27
CA ASN A 168 2.03 -1.70 11.83
C ASN A 168 2.80 -2.94 11.37
N ARG A 169 2.13 -3.85 10.66
CA ARG A 169 2.69 -5.13 10.24
C ARG A 169 2.72 -5.19 8.72
N SER A 170 3.76 -5.82 8.18
CA SER A 170 3.90 -6.10 6.75
C SER A 170 4.16 -7.59 6.57
N MET A 171 3.35 -8.25 5.74
CA MET A 171 3.42 -9.68 5.49
C MET A 171 3.10 -9.95 4.01
N PRO A 172 4.08 -10.44 3.23
CA PRO A 172 3.83 -10.80 1.84
C PRO A 172 2.80 -11.94 1.76
N ALA A 173 2.09 -12.00 0.64
CA ALA A 173 1.19 -13.11 0.36
C ALA A 173 2.03 -14.34 -0.03
N THR A 174 2.07 -15.35 0.83
CA THR A 174 2.69 -16.65 0.52
C THR A 174 1.59 -17.71 0.48
N PRO A 175 1.12 -18.08 -0.73
CA PRO A 175 0.11 -19.13 -0.87
C PRO A 175 0.63 -20.46 -0.34
N HIS A 176 -0.17 -21.10 0.51
CA HIS A 176 0.02 -22.48 0.94
C HIS A 176 -1.25 -23.26 0.61
N PRO A 177 -1.33 -23.89 -0.57
CA PRO A 177 -2.49 -24.67 -0.98
C PRO A 177 -2.83 -25.72 0.09
N THR A 178 -3.98 -25.56 0.73
CA THR A 178 -4.44 -26.41 1.82
C THR A 178 -5.83 -26.91 1.45
N PRO A 179 -5.99 -28.19 1.09
CA PRO A 179 -7.31 -28.75 0.77
C PRO A 179 -8.33 -28.44 1.87
N GLY A 180 -9.49 -27.88 1.47
CA GLY A 180 -10.58 -27.53 2.37
C GLY A 180 -10.41 -26.21 3.14
N ALA A 181 -9.33 -25.45 2.95
CA ALA A 181 -9.13 -24.18 3.66
C ALA A 181 -8.51 -23.07 2.78
N LEU A 182 -8.95 -21.83 3.00
CA LEU A 182 -8.42 -20.64 2.33
C LEU A 182 -8.23 -19.47 3.30
N LEU A 183 -7.05 -18.86 3.29
CA LEU A 183 -6.76 -17.64 4.05
C LEU A 183 -7.13 -16.39 3.24
N LEU A 184 -7.75 -15.40 3.90
CA LEU A 184 -8.11 -14.11 3.31
C LEU A 184 -7.80 -12.92 4.23
N GLY A 185 -7.80 -11.72 3.64
CA GLY A 185 -7.58 -10.46 4.36
C GLY A 185 -6.19 -10.36 4.96
N ASP A 186 -6.08 -9.65 6.09
CA ASP A 186 -4.81 -9.45 6.79
C ASP A 186 -4.24 -10.75 7.39
N ALA A 187 -5.04 -11.81 7.53
CA ALA A 187 -4.53 -13.14 7.89
C ALA A 187 -3.69 -13.76 6.78
N PHE A 188 -3.87 -13.34 5.53
CA PHE A 188 -3.14 -13.83 4.36
C PHE A 188 -2.08 -12.86 3.85
N ASN A 189 -2.37 -11.55 3.87
CA ASN A 189 -1.49 -10.55 3.29
C ASN A 189 -1.68 -9.19 3.99
N MET A 190 -0.64 -8.72 4.67
CA MET A 190 -0.60 -7.41 5.36
C MET A 190 0.32 -6.44 4.63
N ARG A 191 0.01 -5.15 4.75
CA ARG A 191 0.79 -4.04 4.20
C ARG A 191 0.80 -2.89 5.20
N HIS A 192 1.71 -1.95 5.00
CA HIS A 192 1.74 -0.73 5.82
C HIS A 192 0.39 0.02 5.73
N PRO A 193 -0.24 0.40 6.85
CA PRO A 193 -1.58 0.99 6.85
C PRO A 193 -1.65 2.45 6.39
N LEU A 194 -0.51 3.08 6.08
CA LEU A 194 -0.40 4.47 5.62
C LEU A 194 -1.38 4.82 4.48
N THR A 195 -1.61 3.90 3.54
CA THR A 195 -2.47 4.13 2.38
C THR A 195 -3.92 3.69 2.59
N GLY A 196 -4.25 3.09 3.74
CA GLY A 196 -5.61 2.60 4.03
C GLY A 196 -6.10 1.46 3.13
N GLY A 197 -5.22 0.83 2.34
CA GLY A 197 -5.63 -0.11 1.28
C GLY A 197 -6.00 -1.54 1.72
N GLY A 198 -5.89 -1.88 3.00
CA GLY A 198 -6.13 -3.26 3.49
C GLY A 198 -7.55 -3.75 3.22
N MET A 199 -8.56 -2.95 3.56
CA MET A 199 -9.97 -3.28 3.30
C MET A 199 -10.28 -3.35 1.81
N THR A 200 -9.70 -2.45 1.01
CA THR A 200 -9.85 -2.45 -0.46
C THR A 200 -9.36 -3.76 -1.05
N VAL A 201 -8.19 -4.25 -0.63
CA VAL A 201 -7.67 -5.54 -1.10
C VAL A 201 -8.54 -6.69 -0.61
N ALA A 202 -8.99 -6.69 0.65
CA ALA A 202 -9.86 -7.73 1.17
C ALA A 202 -11.19 -7.83 0.39
N LEU A 203 -11.84 -6.69 0.10
CA LEU A 203 -13.07 -6.65 -0.69
C LEU A 203 -12.82 -7.06 -2.15
N SER A 204 -11.71 -6.64 -2.74
CA SER A 204 -11.32 -7.09 -4.08
C SER A 204 -11.09 -8.60 -4.13
N ASP A 205 -10.44 -9.16 -3.10
CA ASP A 205 -10.21 -10.60 -2.97
C ASP A 205 -11.54 -11.36 -2.84
N ILE A 206 -12.51 -10.84 -2.08
CA ILE A 206 -13.86 -11.40 -1.97
C ILE A 206 -14.56 -11.44 -3.33
N VAL A 207 -14.45 -10.39 -4.15
CA VAL A 207 -15.06 -10.36 -5.49
C VAL A 207 -14.46 -11.44 -6.39
N VAL A 208 -13.13 -11.56 -6.42
CA VAL A 208 -12.44 -12.60 -7.21
C VAL A 208 -12.85 -13.99 -6.74
N LEU A 209 -12.86 -14.23 -5.42
CA LEU A 209 -13.23 -15.53 -4.87
C LEU A 209 -14.69 -15.88 -5.16
N ARG A 210 -15.61 -14.93 -4.99
CA ARG A 210 -17.03 -15.10 -5.33
C ARG A 210 -17.19 -15.51 -6.80
N ASP A 211 -16.47 -14.87 -7.71
CA ASP A 211 -16.60 -15.14 -9.14
C ASP A 211 -16.02 -16.51 -9.52
N LEU A 212 -14.98 -16.97 -8.82
CA LEU A 212 -14.44 -18.33 -8.94
C LEU A 212 -15.40 -19.38 -8.37
N LEU A 213 -16.03 -19.12 -7.23
CA LEU A 213 -16.93 -20.08 -6.59
C LEU A 213 -18.31 -20.17 -7.26
N ARG A 214 -18.80 -19.08 -7.86
CA ARG A 214 -20.14 -19.00 -8.48
C ARG A 214 -20.47 -20.11 -9.49
N PRO A 215 -19.59 -20.53 -10.41
CA PRO A 215 -19.90 -21.59 -11.37
C PRO A 215 -19.92 -22.99 -10.75
N LEU A 216 -19.36 -23.18 -9.53
CA LEU A 216 -19.21 -24.48 -8.91
C LEU A 216 -20.50 -24.91 -8.22
N ARG A 217 -20.95 -26.14 -8.51
CA ARG A 217 -22.18 -26.71 -7.91
C ARG A 217 -21.91 -27.64 -6.73
N ASN A 218 -20.69 -28.15 -6.64
CA ASN A 218 -20.22 -29.06 -5.60
C ASN A 218 -18.89 -28.54 -5.06
N LEU A 219 -18.75 -28.47 -3.73
CA LEU A 219 -17.52 -27.99 -3.07
C LEU A 219 -16.82 -29.10 -2.27
N ASN A 220 -17.33 -30.33 -2.31
CA ASN A 220 -16.95 -31.40 -1.39
C ASN A 220 -15.61 -32.06 -1.76
N ASP A 221 -15.14 -31.91 -3.01
CA ASP A 221 -13.82 -32.37 -3.43
C ASP A 221 -12.76 -31.32 -3.05
N ALA A 222 -12.30 -31.39 -1.81
CA ALA A 222 -11.32 -30.46 -1.25
C ALA A 222 -10.00 -30.39 -2.06
N PRO A 223 -9.38 -31.50 -2.52
CA PRO A 223 -8.22 -31.44 -3.42
C PRO A 223 -8.49 -30.76 -4.77
N ALA A 224 -9.60 -31.08 -5.45
CA ALA A 224 -9.93 -30.47 -6.73
C ALA A 224 -10.25 -28.98 -6.58
N LEU A 225 -11.00 -28.61 -5.55
CA LEU A 225 -11.31 -27.22 -5.21
C LEU A 225 -10.03 -26.43 -4.88
N CYS A 226 -9.11 -27.01 -4.13
CA CYS A 226 -7.82 -26.40 -3.82
C CYS A 226 -7.03 -26.07 -5.09
N LYS A 227 -6.92 -27.04 -6.02
CA LYS A 227 -6.26 -26.84 -7.32
C LYS A 227 -6.96 -25.77 -8.15
N TYR A 228 -8.29 -25.76 -8.19
CA TYR A 228 -9.07 -24.74 -8.90
C TYR A 228 -8.82 -23.33 -8.34
N LEU A 229 -8.83 -23.21 -7.01
CA LEU A 229 -8.63 -21.94 -6.31
C LEU A 229 -7.18 -21.42 -6.38
N GLU A 230 -6.21 -22.17 -6.89
CA GLU A 230 -4.88 -21.60 -7.16
C GLU A 230 -4.93 -20.40 -8.12
N SER A 231 -5.92 -20.37 -9.00
CA SER A 231 -6.18 -19.26 -9.92
C SER A 231 -6.45 -17.93 -9.18
N PHE A 232 -7.04 -17.97 -7.98
CA PHE A 232 -7.25 -16.81 -7.11
C PHE A 232 -5.95 -16.04 -6.87
N TYR A 233 -4.85 -16.75 -6.58
CA TYR A 233 -3.56 -16.14 -6.31
C TYR A 233 -2.96 -15.44 -7.52
N THR A 234 -3.37 -15.81 -8.74
CA THR A 234 -2.96 -15.10 -9.96
C THR A 234 -3.87 -13.91 -10.23
N LEU A 235 -5.19 -14.09 -10.11
CA LEU A 235 -6.18 -13.07 -10.42
C LEU A 235 -6.13 -11.86 -9.47
N ARG A 236 -5.81 -12.08 -8.19
CA ARG A 236 -5.71 -10.99 -7.20
C ARG A 236 -4.46 -10.13 -7.36
N LYS A 237 -3.41 -10.64 -8.01
CA LYS A 237 -2.07 -10.02 -8.02
C LYS A 237 -2.12 -8.56 -8.46
N PRO A 238 -2.75 -8.15 -9.58
CA PRO A 238 -2.69 -6.77 -10.04
C PRO A 238 -3.14 -5.74 -8.99
N VAL A 239 -4.25 -6.00 -8.29
CA VAL A 239 -4.78 -5.11 -7.24
C VAL A 239 -3.91 -5.15 -5.99
N ALA A 240 -3.70 -6.36 -5.45
CA ALA A 240 -2.98 -6.54 -4.19
C ALA A 240 -1.54 -6.04 -4.28
N SER A 241 -0.83 -6.38 -5.35
CA SER A 241 0.57 -5.97 -5.55
C SER A 241 0.70 -4.45 -5.68
N THR A 242 -0.13 -3.81 -6.50
CA THR A 242 -0.06 -2.36 -6.71
C THR A 242 -0.27 -1.60 -5.40
N ILE A 243 -1.30 -1.97 -4.63
CA ILE A 243 -1.60 -1.34 -3.34
C ILE A 243 -0.47 -1.63 -2.32
N ASN A 244 0.04 -2.86 -2.26
CA ASN A 244 1.11 -3.23 -1.33
C ASN A 244 2.42 -2.49 -1.65
N THR A 245 2.82 -2.46 -2.91
CA THR A 245 4.03 -1.74 -3.36
C THR A 245 3.90 -0.26 -3.08
N LEU A 246 2.76 0.34 -3.42
CA LEU A 246 2.53 1.76 -3.16
C LEU A 246 2.62 2.08 -1.66
N ALA A 247 2.00 1.26 -0.81
CA ALA A 247 2.04 1.44 0.63
C ALA A 247 3.48 1.40 1.20
N GLY A 248 4.25 0.38 0.83
CA GLY A 248 5.62 0.23 1.29
C GLY A 248 6.56 1.32 0.75
N ALA A 249 6.41 1.68 -0.53
CA ALA A 249 7.25 2.68 -1.18
C ALA A 249 6.95 4.10 -0.65
N LEU A 250 5.67 4.50 -0.58
CA LEU A 250 5.29 5.82 -0.05
C LEU A 250 5.70 5.98 1.41
N TYR A 251 5.54 4.94 2.24
CA TYR A 251 5.97 5.00 3.62
C TYR A 251 7.47 5.30 3.74
N LYS A 252 8.31 4.59 2.96
CA LYS A 252 9.76 4.86 2.93
C LYS A 252 10.11 6.25 2.41
N VAL A 253 9.33 6.79 1.47
CA VAL A 253 9.55 8.14 0.93
C VAL A 253 9.11 9.22 1.92
N PHE A 254 8.01 9.02 2.65
CA PHE A 254 7.46 10.01 3.58
C PHE A 254 8.20 10.09 4.90
N CYS A 255 8.77 8.98 5.38
CA CYS A 255 9.60 9.01 6.58
C CYS A 255 10.88 9.84 6.38
N ALA A 256 11.21 10.62 7.39
CA ALA A 256 12.43 11.41 7.44
C ALA A 256 13.66 10.50 7.33
N SER A 257 14.69 10.98 6.65
CA SER A 257 15.94 10.25 6.50
C SER A 257 17.13 11.19 6.60
N PRO A 258 18.25 10.77 7.21
CA PRO A 258 19.49 11.53 7.15
C PRO A 258 20.10 11.55 5.74
N ASP A 259 19.74 10.61 4.87
CA ASP A 259 20.22 10.57 3.48
C ASP A 259 19.63 11.76 2.67
N PRO A 260 20.48 12.67 2.16
CA PRO A 260 20.03 13.80 1.35
C PRO A 260 19.19 13.38 0.13
N SER A 261 19.47 12.21 -0.44
CA SER A 261 18.77 11.69 -1.61
C SER A 261 17.33 11.33 -1.30
N ARG A 262 17.07 10.79 -0.10
CA ARG A 262 15.72 10.47 0.38
C ARG A 262 14.94 11.72 0.78
N LYS A 263 15.62 12.73 1.34
CA LYS A 263 15.00 14.05 1.57
C LYS A 263 14.55 14.69 0.26
N GLU A 264 15.40 14.66 -0.76
CA GLU A 264 15.01 15.17 -2.09
C GLU A 264 13.87 14.34 -2.68
N MET A 265 13.90 13.01 -2.58
CA MET A 265 12.79 12.17 -3.06
C MET A 265 11.46 12.52 -2.37
N ARG A 266 11.47 12.75 -1.05
CA ARG A 266 10.29 13.18 -0.30
C ARG A 266 9.72 14.50 -0.84
N GLN A 267 10.57 15.50 -1.03
CA GLN A 267 10.16 16.79 -1.56
C GLN A 267 9.73 16.70 -3.03
N ALA A 268 10.45 15.93 -3.84
CA ALA A 268 10.12 15.65 -5.25
C ALA A 268 8.73 15.02 -5.38
N CYS A 269 8.38 14.08 -4.49
CA CYS A 269 7.06 13.48 -4.46
C CYS A 269 5.97 14.51 -4.15
N PHE A 270 6.16 15.35 -3.13
CA PHE A 270 5.21 16.41 -2.79
C PHE A 270 5.01 17.42 -3.93
N ASP A 271 6.10 17.94 -4.47
CA ASP A 271 6.03 18.96 -5.53
C ASP A 271 5.51 18.37 -6.84
N TYR A 272 5.80 17.10 -7.15
CA TYR A 272 5.23 16.38 -8.30
C TYR A 272 3.71 16.28 -8.18
N LEU A 273 3.20 15.86 -7.02
CA LEU A 273 1.76 15.80 -6.76
C LEU A 273 1.10 17.18 -6.79
N SER A 274 1.87 18.24 -6.52
CA SER A 274 1.40 19.63 -6.56
C SER A 274 1.28 20.21 -7.98
N LEU A 275 1.81 19.53 -9.01
CA LEU A 275 1.69 19.98 -10.40
C LEU A 275 0.27 19.87 -10.96
N GLY A 276 -0.63 19.12 -10.32
CA GLY A 276 -2.00 18.94 -10.79
C GLY A 276 -2.12 17.98 -11.98
N GLY A 277 -3.33 17.85 -12.52
CA GLY A 277 -3.60 17.03 -13.70
C GLY A 277 -3.19 15.57 -13.50
N ASP A 278 -2.55 14.96 -14.51
CA ASP A 278 -2.14 13.55 -14.46
C ASP A 278 -1.10 13.26 -13.37
N PHE A 279 -0.30 14.26 -12.97
CA PHE A 279 0.69 14.13 -11.90
C PHE A 279 0.05 13.91 -10.53
N THR A 280 -1.21 14.35 -10.35
CA THR A 280 -2.01 14.10 -9.14
C THR A 280 -3.01 12.98 -9.37
N ASN A 281 -3.78 13.03 -10.46
CA ASN A 281 -4.87 12.10 -10.74
C ASN A 281 -4.38 10.66 -10.86
N GLY A 282 -3.25 10.43 -11.52
CA GLY A 282 -2.67 9.09 -11.67
C GLY A 282 -2.26 8.45 -10.34
N PRO A 283 -1.38 9.08 -9.54
CA PRO A 283 -1.01 8.57 -8.22
C PRO A 283 -2.20 8.43 -7.26
N ILE A 284 -3.16 9.35 -7.28
CA ILE A 284 -4.35 9.27 -6.42
C ILE A 284 -5.30 8.15 -6.88
N ALA A 285 -5.40 7.86 -8.17
CA ALA A 285 -6.15 6.70 -8.68
C ALA A 285 -5.52 5.35 -8.27
N LEU A 286 -4.19 5.30 -8.15
CA LEU A 286 -3.47 4.16 -7.58
C LEU A 286 -3.73 4.04 -6.08
N LEU A 287 -3.64 5.16 -5.35
CA LEU A 287 -3.85 5.23 -3.89
C LEU A 287 -5.27 4.81 -3.48
N SER A 288 -6.28 5.26 -4.23
CA SER A 288 -7.68 4.92 -4.01
C SER A 288 -8.05 3.49 -4.43
N GLY A 289 -7.15 2.78 -5.13
CA GLY A 289 -7.42 1.45 -5.67
C GLY A 289 -8.39 1.42 -6.86
N LEU A 290 -8.71 2.59 -7.44
CA LEU A 290 -9.61 2.70 -8.60
C LEU A 290 -8.92 2.35 -9.93
N ASN A 291 -7.60 2.52 -10.01
CA ASN A 291 -6.80 2.14 -11.18
C ASN A 291 -5.50 1.44 -10.76
N PRO A 292 -5.57 0.23 -10.17
CA PRO A 292 -4.40 -0.45 -9.61
C PRO A 292 -3.61 -1.16 -10.72
N ARG A 293 -3.09 -0.38 -11.68
CA ARG A 293 -2.28 -0.87 -12.80
C ARG A 293 -0.79 -0.81 -12.42
N PRO A 294 -0.08 -1.95 -12.38
CA PRO A 294 1.34 -1.99 -12.05
C PRO A 294 2.22 -1.08 -12.93
N LEU A 295 1.92 -1.02 -14.23
CA LEU A 295 2.64 -0.14 -15.16
C LEU A 295 2.47 1.33 -14.81
N SER A 296 1.26 1.75 -14.44
CA SER A 296 0.99 3.13 -14.01
C SER A 296 1.78 3.48 -12.76
N LEU A 297 1.86 2.55 -11.80
CA LEU A 297 2.66 2.70 -10.59
C LEU A 297 4.14 2.94 -10.92
N VAL A 298 4.71 2.08 -11.77
CA VAL A 298 6.12 2.18 -12.18
C VAL A 298 6.36 3.50 -12.91
N THR A 299 5.49 3.87 -13.86
CA THR A 299 5.63 5.14 -14.61
C THR A 299 5.64 6.35 -13.68
N HIS A 300 4.71 6.46 -12.73
CA HIS A 300 4.69 7.59 -11.80
C HIS A 300 5.90 7.59 -10.86
N PHE A 301 6.35 6.42 -10.39
CA PHE A 301 7.52 6.34 -9.52
C PHE A 301 8.79 6.84 -10.22
N PHE A 302 9.01 6.44 -11.47
CA PHE A 302 10.12 6.96 -12.28
C PHE A 302 9.94 8.42 -12.66
N ALA A 303 8.71 8.88 -12.92
CA ALA A 303 8.44 10.28 -13.21
C ALA A 303 8.79 11.19 -12.02
N VAL A 304 8.44 10.78 -10.79
CA VAL A 304 8.86 11.48 -9.55
C VAL A 304 10.38 11.50 -9.44
N ALA A 305 11.05 10.39 -9.75
CA ALA A 305 12.51 10.32 -9.69
C ALA A 305 13.19 11.26 -10.70
N ILE A 306 12.76 11.23 -11.96
CA ILE A 306 13.26 12.13 -13.02
C ILE A 306 12.97 13.59 -12.67
N TYR A 307 11.78 13.88 -12.13
CA TYR A 307 11.42 15.21 -11.65
C TYR A 307 12.36 15.68 -10.53
N GLY A 308 12.67 14.82 -9.55
CA GLY A 308 13.66 15.07 -8.51
C GLY A 308 15.06 15.36 -9.06
N VAL A 309 15.51 14.59 -10.04
CA VAL A 309 16.79 14.86 -10.73
C VAL A 309 16.77 16.21 -11.45
N GLY A 310 15.69 16.53 -12.16
CA GLY A 310 15.52 17.83 -12.83
C GLY A 310 15.62 19.00 -11.86
N ARG A 311 15.00 18.90 -10.68
CA ARG A 311 15.10 19.91 -9.60
C ARG A 311 16.53 20.11 -9.10
N LEU A 312 17.31 19.04 -9.01
CA LEU A 312 18.69 19.12 -8.56
C LEU A 312 19.62 19.74 -9.61
N LEU A 313 19.43 19.40 -10.89
CA LEU A 313 20.34 19.78 -11.97
C LEU A 313 20.07 21.16 -12.56
N LEU A 314 18.86 21.70 -12.41
CA LEU A 314 18.49 23.01 -12.94
C LEU A 314 18.58 24.13 -11.88
N PRO A 315 18.91 25.37 -12.29
CA PRO A 315 19.37 25.75 -13.62
C PRO A 315 20.83 25.34 -13.91
N PHE A 316 21.65 25.13 -12.86
CA PHE A 316 23.05 24.76 -13.01
C PHE A 316 23.39 23.49 -12.20
N PRO A 317 23.97 22.46 -12.84
CA PRO A 317 24.38 21.26 -12.14
C PRO A 317 25.65 21.51 -11.32
N SER A 318 25.82 20.76 -10.23
CA SER A 318 27.09 20.66 -9.50
C SER A 318 27.43 19.19 -9.28
N PRO A 319 28.72 18.81 -9.10
CA PRO A 319 29.10 17.41 -8.89
C PRO A 319 28.35 16.76 -7.73
N LYS A 320 28.12 17.52 -6.63
CA LYS A 320 27.32 17.06 -5.49
C LYS A 320 25.87 16.79 -5.87
N ARG A 321 25.24 17.70 -6.63
CA ARG A 321 23.84 17.55 -7.10
C ARG A 321 23.70 16.40 -8.10
N MET A 322 24.68 16.21 -8.98
CA MET A 322 24.73 15.07 -9.90
C MET A 322 24.84 13.74 -9.15
N LEU A 323 25.68 13.67 -8.11
CA LEU A 323 25.80 12.46 -7.29
C LEU A 323 24.50 12.14 -6.56
N ILE A 324 23.82 13.14 -5.99
CA ILE A 324 22.51 12.95 -5.35
C ILE A 324 21.47 12.51 -6.40
N GLY A 325 21.46 13.11 -7.58
CA GLY A 325 20.57 12.72 -8.68
C GLY A 325 20.79 11.27 -9.14
N ALA A 326 22.05 10.83 -9.29
CA ALA A 326 22.38 9.45 -9.60
C ALA A 326 21.90 8.48 -8.50
N ARG A 327 22.07 8.85 -7.23
CA ARG A 327 21.55 8.08 -6.10
C ARG A 327 20.01 8.02 -6.10
N LEU A 328 19.35 9.11 -6.45
CA LEU A 328 17.89 9.18 -6.53
C LEU A 328 17.33 8.19 -7.56
N ILE A 329 17.99 8.08 -8.73
CA ILE A 329 17.67 7.06 -9.74
C ILE A 329 17.90 5.65 -9.18
N SER A 330 19.04 5.40 -8.51
CA SER A 330 19.31 4.08 -7.91
C SER A 330 18.27 3.69 -6.83
N LEU A 331 17.78 4.66 -6.05
CA LEU A 331 16.73 4.45 -5.06
C LEU A 331 15.38 4.12 -5.72
N SER A 332 15.11 4.69 -6.90
CA SER A 332 13.89 4.36 -7.66
C SER A 332 13.88 2.92 -8.19
N GLN A 333 15.06 2.33 -8.35
CA GLN A 333 15.24 0.93 -8.74
C GLN A 333 14.76 -0.05 -7.67
N VAL A 334 14.70 0.36 -6.40
CA VAL A 334 14.09 -0.43 -5.31
C VAL A 334 12.62 -0.74 -5.59
N CYS A 335 11.89 0.15 -6.27
CA CYS A 335 10.51 -0.13 -6.69
C CYS A 335 10.42 -1.21 -7.75
N ILE A 336 11.43 -1.35 -8.62
CA ILE A 336 11.51 -2.49 -9.56
C ILE A 336 11.69 -3.79 -8.77
N SER A 337 12.52 -3.80 -7.71
CA SER A 337 12.67 -4.98 -6.85
C SER A 337 11.35 -5.36 -6.16
N TYR A 338 10.59 -4.40 -5.64
CA TYR A 338 9.26 -4.67 -5.05
C TYR A 338 8.26 -5.22 -6.07
N VAL A 339 8.27 -4.70 -7.30
CA VAL A 339 7.43 -5.22 -8.40
C VAL A 339 7.91 -6.63 -8.80
N GLY A 340 9.21 -6.89 -8.76
CA GLY A 340 9.82 -8.20 -9.00
C GLY A 340 9.43 -9.25 -7.96
N ASP A 341 9.52 -8.93 -6.68
CA ASP A 341 9.16 -9.81 -5.55
C ASP A 341 7.67 -10.20 -5.55
N LEU A 342 6.82 -9.40 -6.19
CA LEU A 342 5.38 -9.66 -6.35
C LEU A 342 5.04 -10.47 -7.62
N GLY A 343 6.06 -10.93 -8.35
CA GLY A 343 5.92 -11.76 -9.55
C GLY A 343 5.37 -11.02 -10.77
N LEU A 344 5.43 -9.68 -10.77
CA LEU A 344 4.94 -8.84 -11.85
C LEU A 344 5.95 -8.62 -12.98
N GLN A 345 7.14 -9.24 -12.94
CA GLN A 345 8.13 -9.18 -14.03
C GLN A 345 7.52 -9.50 -15.40
N ARG A 346 6.51 -10.38 -15.44
CA ARG A 346 5.80 -10.75 -16.68
C ARG A 346 4.97 -9.63 -17.30
N TYR A 347 4.65 -8.57 -16.55
CA TYR A 347 3.93 -7.39 -17.04
C TYR A 347 4.88 -6.22 -17.38
N LEU A 348 6.16 -6.33 -17.04
CA LEU A 348 7.19 -5.32 -17.33
C LEU A 348 8.04 -5.66 -18.56
N MET A 349 8.03 -6.93 -19.00
CA MET A 349 8.63 -7.39 -20.27
C MET A 349 7.63 -7.36 -21.42
#